data_AF-X0WQM8-F1
#
_entry.id   AF-X0WQM8-F1
#
_cell.length_a   1.000
_cell.length_b   1.000
_cell.length_c   1.000
_cell.angle_alpha   90.00
_cell.angle_beta   90.00
_cell.angle_gamma   90.00
#
_symmetry.space_group_name_H-M   'P 1'
#
loop_
_entity.id
_entity.type
_entity.pdbx_description
1 polymer ?
#
loop_
_entity_poly.entity_id
_entity_poly.type
_entity_poly.pdbx_seq_one_letter_code
_entity_poly.pdbx_strand_id
1 'polypeptide(L)'
;ENLTFTHDDLAYLASRHQFSERFLDSLRKFRFTGDVYAVSEGMPVFGNEPILEVVAPIPQAQLVETLIMNQVHLQTVLASKAARVVVAAAGRTVVDFGARRIHGTDAALKAARAFYIAGITATSNVLAGRVYGLPLAGTMAHSFVQAHKDEAEAFRAFARLYPDTVLLVDTYDTLAGVRKVIDLAHALGEDFRIRAVRLDSGDLAELSRQARCLLDQAGLHNVGIFASGGLDEDNIAGLVAAGAPIDGFG
;
A
#
# COMPACT_ATOMS: atom_id res chain seq x y z
N GLU A 1 22.67 3.09 14.72
CA GLU A 1 23.90 2.29 14.50
C GLU A 1 24.84 2.91 13.47
N ASN A 2 24.38 3.35 12.29
CA ASN A 2 25.25 3.89 11.22
C ASN A 2 25.33 5.43 11.15
N LEU A 3 24.96 6.15 12.22
CA LEU A 3 24.95 7.62 12.21
C LEU A 3 26.38 8.17 12.30
N THR A 4 26.89 8.68 11.18
CA THR A 4 28.22 9.28 11.07
C THR A 4 28.19 10.45 10.11
N PHE A 5 28.99 11.49 10.35
CA PHE A 5 29.21 12.56 9.38
C PHE A 5 30.27 12.13 8.36
N THR A 6 29.90 12.12 7.09
CA THR A 6 30.83 11.79 6.01
C THR A 6 31.80 12.93 5.74
N HIS A 7 32.84 12.67 4.96
CA HIS A 7 33.77 13.71 4.52
C HIS A 7 33.02 14.84 3.77
N ASP A 8 32.05 14.48 2.93
CA ASP A 8 31.30 15.43 2.12
C ASP A 8 30.34 16.27 2.96
N ASP A 9 29.71 15.69 3.99
CA ASP A 9 28.88 16.43 4.95
C ASP A 9 29.71 17.51 5.66
N LEU A 10 30.90 17.15 6.14
CA LEU A 10 31.80 18.07 6.84
C LEU A 10 32.34 19.16 5.91
N ALA A 11 32.71 18.81 4.68
CA ALA A 11 33.15 19.78 3.68
C ALA A 11 32.03 20.77 3.32
N TYR A 12 30.79 20.28 3.18
CA TYR A 12 29.63 21.14 2.97
C TYR A 12 29.43 22.12 4.12
N LEU A 13 29.41 21.63 5.37
CA LEU A 13 29.27 22.49 6.56
C LEU A 13 30.40 23.53 6.65
N ALA A 14 31.66 23.13 6.43
CA ALA A 14 32.81 24.04 6.41
C ALA A 14 32.63 25.17 5.39
N SER A 15 32.14 24.84 4.19
CA SER A 15 31.93 25.81 3.11
C SER A 15 30.82 26.84 3.40
N ARG A 16 30.03 26.68 4.46
CA ARG A 16 29.03 27.68 4.87
C ARG A 16 29.66 28.83 5.66
N HIS A 17 30.90 28.68 6.15
CA HIS A 17 31.59 29.67 6.99
C HIS A 17 30.81 30.09 8.25
N GLN A 18 29.86 29.26 8.70
CA GLN A 18 29.00 29.50 9.88
C GLN A 18 29.45 28.68 11.09
N PHE A 19 30.38 27.74 10.92
CA PHE A 19 30.76 26.75 11.92
C PHE A 19 32.25 26.83 12.24
N SER A 20 32.60 26.69 13.51
CA SER A 20 34.01 26.66 13.94
C SER A 20 34.67 25.33 13.62
N GLU A 21 35.98 25.33 13.35
CA GLU A 21 36.78 24.11 13.19
C GLU A 21 36.63 23.15 14.37
N ARG A 22 36.59 23.68 15.61
CA ARG A 22 36.35 22.87 16.81
C ARG A 22 35.02 22.11 16.76
N PHE A 23 33.97 22.71 16.22
CA PHE A 23 32.67 22.05 16.06
C PHE A 23 32.70 21.01 14.93
N LEU A 24 33.31 21.33 13.79
CA LEU A 24 33.45 20.37 12.69
C LEU A 24 34.29 19.14 13.12
N ASP A 25 35.33 19.34 13.92
CA ASP A 25 36.12 18.27 14.53
C ASP A 25 35.31 17.39 15.48
N SER A 26 34.35 17.96 16.21
CA SER A 26 33.46 17.18 17.10
C SER A 26 32.48 16.34 16.30
N LEU A 27 31.94 16.87 15.19
CA LEU A 27 31.09 16.11 14.26
C LEU A 27 31.85 14.97 13.59
N ARG A 28 33.11 15.19 13.17
CA ARG A 28 33.96 14.15 12.58
C ARG A 28 34.16 12.95 13.50
N LYS A 29 34.25 13.20 14.81
CA LYS A 29 34.42 12.19 15.86
C LYS A 29 33.10 11.72 16.44
N PHE A 30 31.96 12.21 15.94
CA PHE A 30 30.65 11.91 16.49
C PHE A 30 30.37 10.41 16.46
N ARG A 31 29.93 9.89 17.61
CA ARG A 31 29.32 8.58 17.77
C ARG A 31 28.17 8.73 18.74
N PHE A 32 27.03 8.14 18.39
CA PHE A 32 25.91 8.04 19.32
C PHE A 32 26.23 6.96 20.35
N THR A 33 26.19 7.31 21.63
CA THR A 33 26.53 6.43 22.77
C THR A 33 25.41 6.39 23.81
N GLY A 34 24.23 6.92 23.47
CA GLY A 34 23.06 6.89 24.35
C GLY A 34 22.29 5.58 24.26
N ASP A 35 21.35 5.44 25.19
CA ASP A 35 20.38 4.35 25.22
C ASP A 35 19.06 4.80 24.58
N VAL A 36 18.40 3.87 23.89
CA VAL A 36 17.09 4.09 23.25
C VAL A 36 16.13 3.03 23.74
N TYR A 37 15.04 3.45 24.37
CA TYR A 37 13.95 2.59 24.82
C TYR A 37 12.73 2.87 23.96
N ALA A 38 12.06 1.84 23.47
CA ALA A 38 10.89 2.01 22.60
C ALA A 38 9.87 0.91 22.86
N VAL A 39 8.60 1.26 22.66
CA VAL A 39 7.52 0.28 22.58
C VAL A 39 7.77 -0.63 21.37
N SER A 40 7.51 -1.94 21.52
CA SER A 40 7.63 -2.88 20.40
C SER A 40 6.65 -2.54 19.27
N GLU A 41 7.12 -2.57 18.02
CA GLU A 41 6.27 -2.29 16.87
C GLU A 41 5.07 -3.25 16.81
N GLY A 42 3.90 -2.72 16.45
CA GLY A 42 2.63 -3.46 16.42
C GLY A 42 1.81 -3.37 17.72
N MET A 43 2.39 -2.86 18.81
CA MET A 43 1.62 -2.58 20.02
C MET A 43 0.76 -1.32 19.87
N PRO A 44 -0.48 -1.31 20.40
CA PRO A 44 -1.26 -0.09 20.54
C PRO A 44 -0.55 0.92 21.46
N VAL A 45 -0.60 2.19 21.09
CA VAL A 45 -0.08 3.32 21.87
C VAL A 45 -1.14 4.41 21.96
N PHE A 46 -1.13 5.19 23.04
CA PHE A 46 -2.15 6.19 23.31
C PHE A 46 -1.57 7.60 23.45
N GLY A 47 -2.44 8.60 23.37
CA GLY A 47 -2.06 10.00 23.55
C GLY A 47 -1.51 10.24 24.95
N ASN A 48 -0.55 11.16 25.05
CA ASN A 48 0.08 11.58 26.31
C ASN A 48 0.92 10.51 27.03
N GLU A 49 1.37 9.49 26.30
CA GLU A 49 2.27 8.44 26.80
C GLU A 49 3.57 8.40 25.97
N PRO A 50 4.73 8.16 26.58
CA PRO A 50 5.98 8.04 25.85
C PRO A 50 6.01 6.72 25.06
N ILE A 51 6.25 6.80 23.75
CA ILE A 51 6.42 5.63 22.87
C ILE A 51 7.91 5.33 22.58
N LEU A 52 8.78 6.31 22.81
CA LEU A 52 10.22 6.22 22.65
C LEU A 52 10.91 7.20 23.62
N GLU A 53 11.98 6.74 24.27
CA GLU A 53 12.83 7.52 25.17
C GLU A 53 14.29 7.44 24.71
N VAL A 54 14.99 8.57 24.73
CA VAL A 54 16.43 8.67 24.42
C VAL A 54 17.18 9.22 25.62
N VAL A 55 18.10 8.43 26.16
CA VAL A 55 18.99 8.83 27.25
C VAL A 55 20.40 8.98 26.70
N ALA A 56 20.83 10.22 26.45
CA ALA A 56 22.13 10.50 25.84
C ALA A 56 22.69 11.85 26.30
N PRO A 57 24.01 12.12 26.10
CA PRO A 57 24.55 13.47 26.22
C PRO A 57 23.75 14.45 25.36
N ILE A 58 23.47 15.65 25.91
CA ILE A 58 22.56 16.64 25.29
C ILE A 58 22.82 16.86 23.78
N PRO A 59 24.07 17.06 23.31
CA PRO A 59 24.31 17.27 21.88
C PRO A 59 23.95 16.06 21.00
N GLN A 60 24.04 14.84 21.54
CA GLN A 60 23.67 13.62 20.83
C GLN A 60 22.16 13.45 20.78
N ALA A 61 21.48 13.59 21.93
CA ALA A 61 20.02 13.51 22.03
C ALA A 61 19.35 14.53 21.09
N GLN A 62 19.84 15.78 21.11
CA GLN A 62 19.32 16.86 20.29
C GLN A 62 19.51 16.62 18.79
N LEU A 63 20.63 16.00 18.40
CA LEU A 63 20.94 15.76 16.98
C LEU A 63 20.00 14.71 16.36
N VAL A 64 19.63 13.68 17.14
CA VAL A 64 18.80 12.57 16.62
C VAL A 64 17.30 12.86 16.64
N GLU A 65 16.85 13.88 17.38
CA GLU A 65 15.44 14.22 17.58
C GLU A 65 14.68 14.33 16.24
N THR A 66 15.15 15.18 15.33
CA THR A 66 14.48 15.41 14.03
C THR A 66 14.30 14.12 13.23
N LEU A 67 15.35 13.28 13.19
CA LEU A 67 15.31 12.01 12.47
C LEU A 67 14.32 11.05 13.13
N ILE A 68 14.41 10.87 14.44
CA ILE A 68 13.55 9.96 15.19
C ILE A 68 12.09 10.37 15.04
N MET A 69 11.77 11.66 15.24
CA MET A 69 10.41 12.17 15.08
C MET A 69 9.88 11.89 13.67
N ASN A 70 10.68 12.18 12.63
CA ASN A 70 10.28 11.93 11.25
C ASN A 70 10.00 10.45 10.97
N GLN A 71 10.83 9.55 11.50
CA GLN A 71 10.73 8.11 11.24
C GLN A 71 9.60 7.44 12.01
N VAL A 72 9.41 7.82 13.28
CA VAL A 72 8.38 7.24 14.15
C VAL A 72 7.01 7.81 13.82
N HIS A 73 6.88 9.14 13.73
CA HIS A 73 5.59 9.79 13.50
C HIS A 73 4.91 9.28 12.23
N LEU A 74 5.62 9.28 11.11
CA LEU A 74 5.05 8.89 9.82
C LEU A 74 4.53 7.46 9.85
N GLN A 75 5.35 6.51 10.32
CA GLN A 75 4.96 5.09 10.34
C GLN A 75 3.83 4.81 11.33
N THR A 76 3.81 5.45 12.51
CA THR A 76 2.72 5.30 13.48
C THR A 76 1.39 5.82 12.92
N VAL A 77 1.39 6.99 12.26
CA VAL A 77 0.18 7.56 11.63
C VAL A 77 -0.33 6.65 10.53
N LEU A 78 0.56 6.17 9.66
CA LEU A 78 0.20 5.29 8.54
C LEU A 78 -0.32 3.93 9.02
N ALA A 79 0.33 3.31 10.00
CA ALA A 79 -0.14 2.07 10.61
C ALA A 79 -1.53 2.23 11.25
N SER A 80 -1.75 3.34 11.96
CA SER A 80 -3.06 3.63 12.59
C SER A 80 -4.18 3.80 11.57
N LYS A 81 -3.91 4.48 10.44
CA LYS A 81 -4.88 4.62 9.34
C LYS A 81 -5.15 3.27 8.67
N ALA A 82 -4.11 2.48 8.39
CA ALA A 82 -4.27 1.14 7.83
C ALA A 82 -5.07 0.21 8.75
N ALA A 83 -4.84 0.25 10.05
CA ALA A 83 -5.59 -0.54 11.02
C ALA A 83 -7.11 -0.24 10.96
N ARG A 84 -7.49 1.04 10.81
CA ARG A 84 -8.90 1.45 10.62
C ARG A 84 -9.49 0.86 9.34
N VAL A 85 -8.75 0.88 8.24
CA VAL A 85 -9.15 0.30 6.95
C VAL A 85 -9.33 -1.23 7.06
N VAL A 86 -8.39 -1.92 7.68
CA VAL A 86 -8.43 -3.38 7.89
C VAL A 86 -9.63 -3.78 8.75
N VAL A 87 -9.90 -3.04 9.84
CA VAL A 87 -11.08 -3.25 10.68
C VAL A 87 -12.37 -3.05 9.87
N ALA A 88 -12.46 -1.98 9.09
CA ALA A 88 -13.62 -1.69 8.25
C ALA A 88 -13.88 -2.77 7.20
N ALA A 89 -12.83 -3.40 6.66
CA ALA A 89 -12.95 -4.49 5.69
C ALA A 89 -13.58 -5.77 6.26
N ALA A 90 -13.69 -5.89 7.59
CA ALA A 90 -14.37 -6.99 8.29
C ALA A 90 -13.94 -8.39 7.80
N GLY A 91 -12.62 -8.61 7.74
CA GLY A 91 -12.00 -9.88 7.36
C GLY A 91 -11.76 -10.05 5.85
N ARG A 92 -12.20 -9.12 5.01
CA ARG A 92 -11.90 -9.10 3.57
C ARG A 92 -10.46 -8.68 3.31
N THR A 93 -9.91 -9.12 2.19
CA THR A 93 -8.51 -8.81 1.83
C THR A 93 -8.36 -7.32 1.56
N VAL A 94 -7.29 -6.70 2.05
CA VAL A 94 -6.92 -5.31 1.75
C VAL A 94 -5.53 -5.28 1.14
N VAL A 95 -5.35 -4.53 0.05
CA VAL A 95 -4.09 -4.41 -0.67
C VAL A 95 -3.67 -2.95 -0.80
N ASP A 96 -2.39 -2.65 -0.59
CA ASP A 96 -1.86 -1.30 -0.76
C ASP A 96 -1.51 -0.99 -2.22
N PHE A 97 -2.28 -0.07 -2.83
CA PHE A 97 -1.99 0.53 -4.13
C PHE A 97 -1.59 2.02 -4.06
N GLY A 98 -1.23 2.51 -2.87
CA GLY A 98 -1.08 3.93 -2.56
C GLY A 98 0.23 4.59 -3.03
N ALA A 99 1.26 3.81 -3.36
CA ALA A 99 2.63 4.31 -3.61
C ALA A 99 2.72 5.51 -4.58
N ARG A 100 1.83 5.57 -5.59
CA ARG A 100 1.78 6.65 -6.58
C ARG A 100 1.28 8.01 -6.05
N ARG A 101 0.68 8.04 -4.85
CA ARG A 101 0.13 9.26 -4.20
C ARG A 101 0.75 9.55 -2.84
N ILE A 102 1.56 8.64 -2.31
CA ILE A 102 2.27 8.87 -1.05
C ILE A 102 3.41 9.87 -1.29
N HIS A 103 3.56 10.81 -0.36
CA HIS A 103 4.46 11.96 -0.49
C HIS A 103 5.93 11.56 -0.35
N GLY A 104 6.54 11.19 -1.47
CA GLY A 104 7.95 10.84 -1.57
C GLY A 104 8.20 9.34 -1.57
N THR A 105 9.32 8.93 -2.19
CA THR A 105 9.67 7.51 -2.37
C THR A 105 9.99 6.81 -1.05
N ASP A 106 10.67 7.52 -0.13
CA ASP A 106 10.98 7.02 1.20
C ASP A 106 9.70 6.77 2.03
N ALA A 107 8.75 7.71 1.99
CA ALA A 107 7.46 7.57 2.64
C ALA A 107 6.65 6.41 2.03
N ALA A 108 6.63 6.26 0.70
CA ALA A 108 5.94 5.17 0.02
C ALA A 108 6.51 3.79 0.39
N LEU A 109 7.83 3.70 0.58
CA LEU A 109 8.50 2.47 1.02
C LEU A 109 8.11 2.12 2.46
N LYS A 110 8.20 3.07 3.38
CA LYS A 110 7.87 2.89 4.80
C LYS A 110 6.37 2.66 5.03
N ALA A 111 5.53 3.28 4.22
CA ALA A 111 4.09 3.09 4.24
C ALA A 111 3.71 1.62 4.01
N ALA A 112 4.23 1.00 2.94
CA ALA A 112 3.94 -0.39 2.63
C ALA A 112 4.29 -1.34 3.81
N ARG A 113 5.41 -1.07 4.50
CA ARG A 113 5.78 -1.80 5.72
C ARG A 113 4.82 -1.55 6.88
N ALA A 114 4.52 -0.29 7.18
CA ALA A 114 3.61 0.09 8.28
C ALA A 114 2.19 -0.47 8.06
N PHE A 115 1.72 -0.43 6.81
CA PHE A 115 0.46 -1.01 6.37
C PHE A 115 0.40 -2.52 6.59
N TYR A 116 1.48 -3.22 6.23
CA TYR A 116 1.58 -4.66 6.45
C TYR A 116 1.55 -5.04 7.94
N ILE A 117 2.28 -4.30 8.79
CA ILE A 117 2.22 -4.47 10.25
C ILE A 117 0.79 -4.30 10.78
N ALA A 118 0.03 -3.35 10.22
CA ALA A 118 -1.35 -3.08 10.61
C ALA A 118 -2.38 -4.08 10.03
N GLY A 119 -1.96 -5.03 9.20
CA GLY A 119 -2.81 -6.11 8.67
C GLY A 119 -3.22 -5.99 7.20
N ILE A 120 -2.68 -5.02 6.43
CA ILE A 120 -2.83 -5.01 4.97
C ILE A 120 -2.07 -6.21 4.38
N THR A 121 -2.72 -6.97 3.51
CA THR A 121 -2.27 -8.30 3.08
C THR A 121 -1.07 -8.25 2.12
N ALA A 122 -1.03 -7.27 1.23
CA ALA A 122 -0.01 -7.16 0.18
C ALA A 122 0.16 -5.70 -0.29
N THR A 123 1.20 -5.42 -1.07
CA THR A 123 1.47 -4.10 -1.66
C THR A 123 1.81 -4.19 -3.15
N SER A 124 1.51 -3.15 -3.92
CA SER A 124 2.04 -2.96 -5.29
C SER A 124 3.45 -2.40 -5.32
N ASN A 125 4.01 -1.98 -4.17
CA ASN A 125 5.34 -1.41 -4.10
C ASN A 125 6.41 -2.51 -4.17
N VAL A 126 6.91 -2.77 -5.38
CA VAL A 126 7.95 -3.78 -5.66
C VAL A 126 9.22 -3.54 -4.84
N LEU A 127 9.60 -2.28 -4.58
CA LEU A 127 10.76 -1.98 -3.75
C LEU A 127 10.52 -2.42 -2.29
N ALA A 128 9.31 -2.24 -1.77
CA ALA A 128 8.96 -2.72 -0.44
C ALA A 128 8.99 -4.25 -0.35
N GLY A 129 8.49 -4.95 -1.37
CA GLY A 129 8.63 -6.41 -1.47
C GLY A 129 10.09 -6.85 -1.44
N ARG A 130 10.98 -6.15 -2.16
CA ARG A 130 12.42 -6.46 -2.18
C ARG A 130 13.12 -6.17 -0.85
N VAL A 131 12.84 -5.04 -0.23
CA VAL A 131 13.57 -4.55 0.96
C VAL A 131 13.07 -5.23 2.25
N TYR A 132 11.76 -5.45 2.36
CA TYR A 132 11.14 -5.96 3.59
C TYR A 132 10.56 -7.38 3.45
N GLY A 133 10.59 -7.98 2.25
CA GLY A 133 10.01 -9.31 2.02
C GLY A 133 8.48 -9.33 2.03
N LEU A 134 7.82 -8.19 1.76
CA LEU A 134 6.35 -8.11 1.78
C LEU A 134 5.73 -8.85 0.59
N PRO A 135 4.56 -9.48 0.77
CA PRO A 135 3.78 -10.02 -0.33
C PRO A 135 3.45 -8.94 -1.37
N LEU A 136 3.67 -9.25 -2.64
CA LEU A 136 3.37 -8.36 -3.75
C LEU A 136 2.02 -8.72 -4.37
N ALA A 137 1.26 -7.69 -4.70
CA ALA A 137 0.01 -7.81 -5.44
C ALA A 137 -0.10 -6.71 -6.49
N GLY A 138 -0.69 -7.05 -7.63
CA GLY A 138 -0.92 -6.14 -8.73
C GLY A 138 -1.99 -6.70 -9.66
N THR A 139 -2.64 -5.81 -10.39
CA THR A 139 -3.66 -6.13 -11.39
C THR A 139 -3.31 -5.45 -12.70
N MET A 140 -4.13 -5.67 -13.72
CA MET A 140 -4.07 -4.83 -14.93
C MET A 140 -4.51 -3.38 -14.63
N ALA A 141 -3.99 -2.43 -15.42
CA ALA A 141 -4.35 -1.01 -15.38
C ALA A 141 -5.14 -0.61 -16.64
N HIS A 142 -5.88 0.49 -16.58
CA HIS A 142 -6.65 1.01 -17.73
C HIS A 142 -5.78 1.21 -18.97
N SER A 143 -4.55 1.71 -18.80
CA SER A 143 -3.62 1.92 -19.92
C SER A 143 -3.29 0.64 -20.68
N PHE A 144 -3.29 -0.52 -20.01
CA PHE A 144 -3.11 -1.80 -20.69
C PHE A 144 -4.32 -2.12 -21.58
N VAL A 145 -5.55 -1.91 -21.08
CA VAL A 145 -6.77 -2.11 -21.87
C VAL A 145 -6.81 -1.17 -23.07
N GLN A 146 -6.53 0.12 -22.85
CA GLN A 146 -6.55 1.15 -23.88
C GLN A 146 -5.46 0.99 -24.96
N ALA A 147 -4.41 0.21 -24.68
CA ALA A 147 -3.36 -0.09 -25.65
C ALA A 147 -3.72 -1.22 -26.64
N HIS A 148 -4.83 -1.93 -26.41
CA HIS A 148 -5.34 -2.97 -27.31
C HIS A 148 -6.43 -2.41 -28.22
N LYS A 149 -6.76 -3.16 -29.29
CA LYS A 149 -7.81 -2.72 -30.23
C LYS A 149 -9.19 -2.74 -29.58
N ASP A 150 -9.41 -3.72 -28.72
CA ASP A 150 -10.61 -3.85 -27.92
C ASP A 150 -10.33 -4.48 -26.54
N GLU A 151 -11.30 -4.31 -25.64
CA GLU A 151 -11.20 -4.76 -24.26
C GLU A 151 -11.14 -6.30 -24.13
N ALA A 152 -11.79 -7.04 -25.03
CA ALA A 152 -11.77 -8.51 -24.99
C ALA A 152 -10.40 -9.07 -25.39
N GLU A 153 -9.73 -8.44 -26.36
CA GLU A 153 -8.35 -8.74 -26.73
C GLU A 153 -7.41 -8.53 -25.52
N ALA A 154 -7.56 -7.41 -24.82
CA ALA A 154 -6.78 -7.12 -23.62
C ALA A 154 -6.99 -8.18 -22.53
N PHE A 155 -8.24 -8.56 -22.24
CA PHE A 155 -8.54 -9.58 -21.23
C PHE A 155 -7.94 -10.94 -21.60
N ARG A 156 -8.09 -11.37 -22.86
CA ARG A 156 -7.50 -12.64 -23.34
C ARG A 156 -5.97 -12.62 -23.26
N ALA A 157 -5.35 -11.52 -23.66
CA ALA A 157 -3.90 -11.36 -23.61
C ALA A 157 -3.38 -11.41 -22.16
N PHE A 158 -4.05 -10.69 -21.24
CA PHE A 158 -3.65 -10.63 -19.85
C PHE A 158 -3.87 -11.96 -19.12
N ALA A 159 -5.02 -12.60 -19.31
CA ALA A 159 -5.34 -13.91 -18.73
C ALA A 159 -4.33 -14.99 -19.13
N ARG A 160 -3.87 -14.97 -20.39
CA ARG A 160 -2.86 -15.91 -20.91
C ARG A 160 -1.49 -15.70 -20.27
N LEU A 161 -1.09 -14.45 -20.05
CA LEU A 161 0.22 -14.12 -19.48
C LEU A 161 0.27 -14.29 -17.97
N TYR A 162 -0.86 -14.00 -17.30
CA TYR A 162 -0.97 -13.99 -15.85
C TYR A 162 -2.22 -14.78 -15.41
N PRO A 163 -2.13 -16.11 -15.30
CA PRO A 163 -3.16 -16.91 -14.65
C PRO A 163 -3.37 -16.48 -13.19
N ASP A 164 -4.55 -16.81 -12.64
CA ASP A 164 -5.00 -16.45 -11.30
C ASP A 164 -5.00 -14.94 -11.04
N THR A 165 -5.24 -14.13 -12.06
CA THR A 165 -5.19 -12.66 -11.95
C THR A 165 -6.56 -12.02 -11.68
N VAL A 166 -6.56 -10.70 -11.57
CA VAL A 166 -7.76 -9.86 -11.44
C VAL A 166 -7.88 -8.97 -12.68
N LEU A 167 -9.04 -9.00 -13.34
CA LEU A 167 -9.31 -8.23 -14.56
C LEU A 167 -10.08 -6.93 -14.26
N LEU A 168 -9.60 -5.82 -14.79
CA LEU A 168 -10.23 -4.50 -14.66
C LEU A 168 -11.35 -4.34 -15.68
N VAL A 169 -12.60 -4.21 -15.22
CA VAL A 169 -13.78 -4.29 -16.09
C VAL A 169 -14.47 -2.96 -16.38
N ASP A 170 -14.00 -1.86 -15.82
CA ASP A 170 -14.66 -0.55 -15.89
C ASP A 170 -13.88 0.47 -16.74
N THR A 171 -13.11 0.02 -17.74
CA THR A 171 -12.41 0.96 -18.65
C THR A 171 -13.39 1.72 -19.55
N TYR A 172 -14.49 1.09 -19.94
CA TYR A 172 -15.51 1.71 -20.79
C TYR A 172 -16.91 1.61 -20.19
N ASP A 173 -17.39 0.38 -19.95
CA ASP A 173 -18.67 0.12 -19.29
C ASP A 173 -18.52 -1.13 -18.42
N THR A 174 -18.76 -0.97 -17.12
CA THR A 174 -18.49 -1.98 -16.10
C THR A 174 -19.24 -3.30 -16.37
N LEU A 175 -20.54 -3.24 -16.67
CA LEU A 175 -21.35 -4.44 -16.84
C LEU A 175 -21.06 -5.12 -18.18
N ALA A 176 -20.79 -4.34 -19.23
CA ALA A 176 -20.31 -4.86 -20.50
C ALA A 176 -18.92 -5.50 -20.34
N GLY A 177 -18.03 -4.95 -19.51
CA GLY A 177 -16.75 -5.53 -19.17
C GLY A 177 -16.90 -6.87 -18.44
N VAL A 178 -17.79 -6.96 -17.45
CA VAL A 178 -18.12 -8.24 -16.77
C VAL A 178 -18.65 -9.27 -17.76
N ARG A 179 -19.53 -8.87 -18.71
CA ARG A 179 -19.99 -9.78 -19.77
C ARG A 179 -18.86 -10.30 -20.65
N LYS A 180 -17.88 -9.46 -21.00
CA LYS A 180 -16.68 -9.91 -21.74
C LYS A 180 -15.84 -10.91 -20.94
N VAL A 181 -15.79 -10.79 -19.61
CA VAL A 181 -15.14 -11.79 -18.74
C VAL A 181 -15.89 -13.12 -18.77
N ILE A 182 -17.23 -13.09 -18.78
CA ILE A 182 -18.07 -14.28 -18.95
C ILE A 182 -17.83 -14.94 -20.32
N ASP A 183 -17.81 -14.15 -21.40
CA ASP A 183 -17.51 -14.65 -22.74
C ASP A 183 -16.12 -15.29 -22.81
N LEU A 184 -15.13 -14.70 -22.13
CA LEU A 184 -13.79 -15.25 -22.01
C LEU A 184 -13.80 -16.58 -21.24
N ALA A 185 -14.58 -16.69 -20.16
CA ALA A 185 -14.71 -17.94 -19.41
C ALA A 185 -15.31 -19.05 -20.26
N HIS A 186 -16.36 -18.77 -21.03
CA HIS A 186 -16.92 -19.75 -21.97
C HIS A 186 -15.93 -20.16 -23.05
N ALA A 187 -15.14 -19.22 -23.56
CA ALA A 187 -14.16 -19.50 -24.61
C ALA A 187 -12.96 -20.34 -24.10
N LEU A 188 -12.57 -20.18 -22.84
CA LEU A 188 -11.44 -20.91 -22.24
C LEU A 188 -11.86 -22.22 -21.55
N GLY A 189 -13.11 -22.36 -21.14
CA GLY A 189 -13.60 -23.56 -20.45
C GLY A 189 -12.77 -23.85 -19.19
N GLU A 190 -12.21 -25.05 -19.09
CA GLU A 190 -11.41 -25.50 -17.94
C GLU A 190 -10.10 -24.71 -17.77
N ASP A 191 -9.60 -24.07 -18.83
CA ASP A 191 -8.38 -23.24 -18.77
C ASP A 191 -8.66 -21.85 -18.16
N PHE A 192 -9.91 -21.52 -17.84
CA PHE A 192 -10.26 -20.24 -17.23
C PHE A 192 -9.79 -20.16 -15.78
N ARG A 193 -8.80 -19.30 -15.53
CA ARG A 193 -8.16 -19.13 -14.22
C ARG A 193 -8.19 -17.68 -13.73
N ILE A 194 -9.31 -16.98 -13.80
CA ILE A 194 -9.40 -15.61 -13.27
C ILE A 194 -9.93 -15.65 -11.84
N ARG A 195 -9.22 -14.98 -10.91
CA ARG A 195 -9.61 -14.93 -9.49
C ARG A 195 -10.74 -13.95 -9.22
N ALA A 196 -10.72 -12.78 -9.89
CA ALA A 196 -11.70 -11.74 -9.64
C ALA A 196 -11.83 -10.75 -10.80
N VAL A 197 -12.91 -9.97 -10.76
CA VAL A 197 -13.04 -8.72 -11.52
C VAL A 197 -12.79 -7.53 -10.61
N ARG A 198 -12.20 -6.45 -11.13
CA ARG A 198 -11.96 -5.20 -10.40
C ARG A 198 -12.88 -4.07 -10.86
N LEU A 199 -13.52 -3.43 -9.88
CA LEU A 199 -14.32 -2.22 -10.03
C LEU A 199 -13.55 -1.04 -9.42
N ASP A 200 -13.24 0.00 -10.19
CA ASP A 200 -12.43 1.16 -9.74
C ASP A 200 -13.23 2.48 -9.73
N SER A 201 -14.50 2.45 -10.17
CA SER A 201 -15.34 3.64 -10.34
C SER A 201 -16.85 3.34 -10.26
N GLY A 202 -17.66 4.39 -10.19
CA GLY A 202 -19.12 4.32 -10.13
C GLY A 202 -19.68 4.01 -8.74
N ASP A 203 -20.97 3.66 -8.66
CA ASP A 203 -21.58 3.15 -7.42
C ASP A 203 -21.14 1.70 -7.21
N LEU A 204 -20.07 1.53 -6.41
CA LEU A 204 -19.48 0.21 -6.15
C LEU A 204 -20.47 -0.75 -5.46
N ALA A 205 -21.45 -0.25 -4.69
CA ALA A 205 -22.43 -1.11 -4.03
C ALA A 205 -23.44 -1.65 -5.05
N GLU A 206 -23.94 -0.80 -5.95
CA GLU A 206 -24.86 -1.22 -7.02
C GLU A 206 -24.14 -2.12 -8.03
N LEU A 207 -22.99 -1.66 -8.54
CA LEU A 207 -22.21 -2.36 -9.56
C LEU A 207 -21.71 -3.72 -9.09
N SER A 208 -21.28 -3.86 -7.84
CA SER A 208 -20.87 -5.17 -7.30
C SER A 208 -22.04 -6.16 -7.26
N ARG A 209 -23.24 -5.72 -6.86
CA ARG A 209 -24.44 -6.60 -6.87
C ARG A 209 -24.82 -7.04 -8.27
N GLN A 210 -24.79 -6.11 -9.22
CA GLN A 210 -25.10 -6.42 -10.62
C GLN A 210 -24.03 -7.33 -11.24
N ALA A 211 -22.74 -7.08 -10.98
CA ALA A 211 -21.64 -7.92 -11.42
C ALA A 211 -21.75 -9.33 -10.82
N ARG A 212 -22.02 -9.44 -9.51
CA ARG A 212 -22.23 -10.72 -8.82
C ARG A 212 -23.37 -11.52 -9.45
N CYS A 213 -24.51 -10.86 -9.69
CA CYS A 213 -25.67 -11.47 -10.35
C CYS A 213 -25.33 -12.03 -11.75
N LEU A 214 -24.61 -11.25 -12.57
CA LEU A 214 -24.18 -11.69 -13.91
C LEU A 214 -23.21 -12.88 -13.83
N LEU A 215 -22.22 -12.82 -12.95
CA LEU A 215 -21.25 -13.91 -12.76
C LEU A 215 -21.95 -15.19 -12.26
N ASP A 216 -22.89 -15.07 -11.33
CA ASP A 216 -23.62 -16.22 -10.80
C ASP A 216 -24.56 -16.86 -11.83
N GLN A 217 -25.23 -16.06 -12.66
CA GLN A 217 -26.03 -16.57 -13.78
C GLN A 217 -25.20 -17.33 -14.80
N ALA A 218 -23.91 -16.99 -14.94
CA ALA A 218 -22.96 -17.69 -15.78
C ALA A 218 -22.25 -18.87 -15.08
N GLY A 219 -22.61 -19.19 -13.83
CA GLY A 219 -21.98 -20.27 -13.05
C GLY A 219 -20.58 -19.93 -12.51
N LEU A 220 -20.15 -18.66 -12.57
CA LEU A 220 -18.82 -18.20 -12.14
C LEU A 220 -18.81 -17.78 -10.66
N HIS A 221 -19.32 -18.64 -9.79
CA HIS A 221 -19.45 -18.38 -8.34
C HIS A 221 -18.10 -18.16 -7.63
N ASN A 222 -17.01 -18.72 -8.18
CA ASN A 222 -15.67 -18.62 -7.60
C ASN A 222 -14.90 -17.36 -8.01
N VAL A 223 -15.40 -16.61 -9.01
CA VAL A 223 -14.76 -15.36 -9.44
C VAL A 223 -15.17 -14.26 -8.48
N GLY A 224 -14.24 -13.76 -7.67
CA GLY A 224 -14.50 -12.70 -6.70
C GLY A 224 -14.69 -11.31 -7.33
N ILE A 225 -15.03 -10.35 -6.48
CA ILE A 225 -15.14 -8.93 -6.83
C ILE A 225 -14.16 -8.15 -5.95
N PHE A 226 -13.27 -7.42 -6.60
CA PHE A 226 -12.30 -6.55 -5.96
C PHE A 226 -12.69 -5.09 -6.22
N ALA A 227 -12.73 -4.26 -5.18
CA ALA A 227 -13.03 -2.84 -5.33
C ALA A 227 -11.78 -1.99 -5.07
N SER A 228 -11.58 -0.96 -5.87
CA SER A 228 -10.59 0.09 -5.64
C SER A 228 -11.19 1.45 -6.04
N GLY A 229 -10.40 2.51 -5.92
CA GLY A 229 -10.81 3.84 -6.40
C GLY A 229 -10.89 4.92 -5.32
N GLY A 230 -9.87 5.00 -4.45
CA GLY A 230 -9.80 6.03 -3.42
C GLY A 230 -10.65 5.74 -2.18
N LEU A 231 -10.75 4.47 -1.82
CA LEU A 231 -11.51 3.99 -0.68
C LEU A 231 -10.79 4.30 0.64
N ASP A 232 -11.54 4.83 1.61
CA ASP A 232 -11.15 4.90 3.02
C ASP A 232 -12.00 3.96 3.89
N GLU A 233 -11.71 3.93 5.19
CA GLU A 233 -12.45 3.10 6.16
C GLU A 233 -13.94 3.41 6.22
N ASP A 234 -14.36 4.65 5.97
CA ASP A 234 -15.77 5.05 6.05
C ASP A 234 -16.52 4.53 4.82
N ASN A 235 -15.92 4.67 3.62
CA ASN A 235 -16.47 4.10 2.40
C ASN A 235 -16.53 2.56 2.48
N ILE A 236 -15.46 1.93 2.95
CA ILE A 236 -15.40 0.46 3.09
C ILE A 236 -16.43 -0.03 4.10
N ALA A 237 -16.54 0.61 5.28
CA ALA A 237 -17.53 0.24 6.28
C ALA A 237 -18.96 0.39 5.72
N GLY A 238 -19.23 1.44 4.94
CA GLY A 238 -20.50 1.63 4.25
C GLY A 238 -20.82 0.50 3.26
N LEU A 239 -19.85 0.09 2.43
CA LEU A 239 -20.01 -1.01 1.48
C LEU A 239 -20.26 -2.35 2.19
N VAL A 240 -19.52 -2.61 3.26
CA VAL A 240 -19.67 -3.82 4.07
C VAL A 240 -21.03 -3.85 4.77
N ALA A 241 -21.46 -2.74 5.39
CA ALA A 241 -22.76 -2.65 6.06
C ALA A 241 -23.93 -2.77 5.08
N ALA A 242 -23.77 -2.29 3.84
CA ALA A 242 -24.76 -2.45 2.78
C ALA A 242 -24.83 -3.88 2.20
N GLY A 243 -23.98 -4.80 2.67
CA GLY A 243 -23.90 -6.16 2.14
C GLY A 243 -23.46 -6.21 0.68
N ALA A 244 -22.62 -5.28 0.23
CA ALA A 244 -22.06 -5.32 -1.11
C ALA A 244 -21.21 -6.59 -1.27
N PRO A 245 -21.40 -7.39 -2.34
CA PRO A 245 -20.64 -8.62 -2.58
C PRO A 245 -19.24 -8.27 -3.12
N ILE A 246 -18.39 -7.76 -2.23
CA ILE A 246 -16.99 -7.41 -2.49
C ILE A 246 -16.11 -8.28 -1.58
N ASP A 247 -15.12 -8.93 -2.17
CA ASP A 247 -14.24 -9.91 -1.53
C ASP A 247 -12.89 -9.30 -1.11
N GLY A 248 -12.52 -8.16 -1.71
CA GLY A 248 -11.32 -7.43 -1.35
C GLY A 248 -11.31 -5.98 -1.79
N PHE A 249 -10.42 -5.21 -1.17
CA PHE A 249 -10.27 -3.76 -1.36
C PHE A 249 -8.83 -3.39 -1.66
N GLY A 250 -8.62 -2.34 -2.46
CA GLY A 250 -7.29 -1.77 -2.69
C GLY A 250 -7.27 -0.29 -3.01
#